data_AF-A0A962M620-F1
#
_entry.id   AF-A0A962M620-F1
#
_cell.length_a   1.000
_cell.length_b   1.000
_cell.length_c   1.000
_cell.angle_alpha   90.00
_cell.angle_beta   90.00
_cell.angle_gamma   90.00
#
_symmetry.space_group_name_H-M   'P 1'
#
loop_
_entity.id
_entity.type
_entity.pdbx_description
1 polymer ?
#
loop_
_entity_poly.entity_id
_entity_poly.type
_entity_poly.pdbx_seq_one_letter_code
_entity_poly.pdbx_strand_id
1 'polypeptide(L)'
;MNYLKIYNELCNRGCLREYDNKKYHKHHIIPRCMGGTDDYYNISYLTPKEHYMAHRILKRVYPEVRCVKFAFRMMLGFKNIKFSSRAYEEAREGIAQTEESKRKTSEGLKGIKRSEKTKEKIRLSKLGNIPWNKNKKLKSLSKKHKDKISLSMKGYKQTKIHKYNTSEYRRSLVFSQKGYLLKCDIKGEIIDKYYSIQDIEEPFKPKNLWEAIKVRNGKYKGFLWKYEKNNLVNG
;
A
#
# COMPACT_ATOMS: atom_id res chain seq x y z
N MET A 1 12.81 6.80 -46.10
CA MET A 1 11.56 7.52 -45.81
C MET A 1 11.89 8.77 -44.98
N ASN A 2 11.48 9.96 -45.43
CA ASN A 2 11.80 11.20 -44.73
C ASN A 2 10.79 11.46 -43.60
N TYR A 3 11.12 11.00 -42.39
CA TYR A 3 10.25 11.10 -41.22
C TYR A 3 9.94 12.54 -40.80
N LEU A 4 10.91 13.45 -40.93
CA LEU A 4 10.73 14.85 -40.58
C LEU A 4 9.73 15.54 -41.51
N LYS A 5 9.79 15.25 -42.81
CA LYS A 5 8.81 15.76 -43.77
C LYS A 5 7.39 15.33 -43.42
N ILE A 6 7.18 14.03 -43.16
CA ILE A 6 5.87 13.48 -42.78
C ILE A 6 5.36 14.10 -41.48
N TYR A 7 6.26 14.31 -40.50
CA TYR A 7 5.91 14.97 -39.24
C TYR A 7 5.45 16.42 -39.44
N ASN A 8 6.18 17.19 -40.26
CA ASN A 8 5.84 18.58 -40.53
C ASN A 8 4.50 18.69 -41.28
N GLU A 9 4.26 17.83 -42.29
CA GLU A 9 2.98 17.76 -42.99
C GLU A 9 1.82 17.40 -42.04
N LEU A 10 2.04 16.47 -41.12
CA LEU A 10 1.07 16.09 -40.10
C LEU A 10 0.72 17.26 -39.17
N CYS A 11 1.71 18.03 -38.72
CA CYS A 11 1.51 19.20 -37.87
C CYS A 11 0.83 20.35 -38.62
N ASN A 12 1.24 20.63 -39.85
CA ASN A 12 0.65 21.70 -40.66
C ASN A 12 -0.86 21.50 -40.87
N ARG A 13 -1.32 20.25 -41.04
CA ARG A 13 -2.77 19.95 -41.12
C ARG A 13 -3.54 20.28 -39.83
N GLY A 14 -2.88 20.26 -38.68
CA GLY A 14 -3.47 20.57 -37.39
C GLY A 14 -3.42 22.05 -37.02
N CYS A 15 -2.52 22.83 -37.63
CA CYS A 15 -2.44 24.29 -37.43
C CYS A 15 -3.65 25.04 -38.01
N LEU A 16 -4.29 24.49 -39.05
CA LEU A 16 -5.45 25.08 -39.71
C LEU A 16 -6.79 24.76 -39.03
N ARG A 17 -6.78 23.99 -37.93
CA ARG A 17 -8.01 23.54 -37.26
C ARG A 17 -8.35 24.47 -36.10
N GLU A 18 -9.64 24.68 -35.90
CA GLU A 18 -10.12 25.28 -34.65
C GLU A 18 -10.01 24.27 -33.50
N TYR A 19 -9.71 24.78 -32.31
CA TYR A 19 -9.54 23.93 -31.15
C TYR A 19 -10.88 23.39 -30.63
N ASP A 20 -11.01 22.06 -30.65
CA ASP A 20 -12.09 21.32 -30.00
C ASP A 20 -11.48 20.24 -29.10
N ASN A 21 -11.58 20.41 -27.79
CA ASN A 21 -10.98 19.53 -26.79
C ASN A 21 -11.60 18.11 -26.75
N LYS A 22 -12.77 17.90 -27.36
CA LYS A 22 -13.40 16.58 -27.46
C LYS A 22 -12.86 15.78 -28.65
N LYS A 23 -12.36 16.47 -29.69
CA LYS A 23 -11.89 15.86 -30.94
C LYS A 23 -10.39 15.87 -31.09
N TYR A 24 -9.72 16.88 -30.56
CA TYR A 24 -8.31 17.14 -30.79
C TYR A 24 -7.50 17.24 -29.50
N HIS A 25 -6.26 16.81 -29.61
CA HIS A 25 -5.21 16.99 -28.62
C HIS A 25 -4.32 18.15 -29.04
N LYS A 26 -4.01 19.02 -28.08
CA LYS A 26 -2.99 20.05 -28.24
C LYS A 26 -1.62 19.37 -28.31
N HIS A 27 -0.90 19.56 -29.41
CA HIS A 27 0.41 18.98 -29.67
C HIS A 27 1.43 20.09 -29.91
N HIS A 28 2.62 19.97 -29.31
CA HIS A 28 3.72 20.90 -29.56
C HIS A 28 4.57 20.42 -30.74
N ILE A 29 4.76 21.27 -31.75
CA ILE A 29 5.56 20.94 -32.95
C ILE A 29 7.02 20.68 -32.55
N ILE A 30 7.59 21.55 -31.74
CA ILE A 30 8.83 21.33 -31.00
C ILE A 30 8.43 20.99 -29.55
N PRO A 31 8.70 19.78 -29.05
CA PRO A 31 8.36 19.40 -27.68
C PRO A 31 9.01 20.34 -26.65
N ARG A 32 8.31 20.66 -25.56
CA ARG A 32 8.86 21.47 -24.46
C ARG A 32 10.17 20.92 -23.90
N CYS A 33 10.32 19.60 -23.83
CA CYS A 33 11.54 18.96 -23.35
C CYS A 33 12.75 19.14 -24.29
N MET A 34 12.52 19.67 -25.49
CA MET A 34 13.53 20.03 -26.48
C MET A 34 13.59 21.56 -26.70
N GLY A 35 13.04 22.35 -25.76
CA GLY A 35 13.09 23.82 -25.82
C GLY A 35 11.93 24.49 -26.57
N GLY A 36 10.89 23.74 -26.96
CA GLY A 36 9.72 24.34 -27.61
C GLY A 36 8.88 25.20 -26.67
N THR A 37 8.36 26.31 -27.22
CA THR A 37 7.55 27.30 -26.49
C THR A 37 6.05 26.95 -26.50
N ASP A 38 5.25 27.71 -25.75
CA ASP A 38 3.79 27.58 -25.73
C ASP A 38 3.07 28.54 -26.70
N ASP A 39 3.83 29.14 -27.61
CA ASP A 39 3.30 30.08 -28.59
C ASP A 39 2.44 29.38 -29.64
N TYR A 40 1.48 30.12 -30.18
CA TYR A 40 0.49 29.58 -31.12
C TYR A 40 1.12 28.91 -32.35
N TYR A 41 2.27 29.41 -32.83
CA TYR A 41 2.98 28.84 -33.98
C TYR A 41 3.63 27.49 -33.67
N ASN A 42 3.88 27.16 -32.40
CA ASN A 42 4.43 25.88 -31.97
C ASN A 42 3.34 24.88 -31.56
N ILE A 43 2.07 25.21 -31.78
CA ILE A 43 0.92 24.39 -31.38
C ILE A 43 0.17 23.90 -32.62
N SER A 44 -0.16 22.62 -32.63
CA SER A 44 -0.99 21.98 -33.64
C SER A 44 -2.09 21.15 -32.98
N TYR A 45 -3.29 21.15 -33.56
CA TYR A 45 -4.44 20.38 -33.05
C TYR A 45 -4.60 19.06 -33.80
N LEU A 46 -4.13 17.98 -33.18
CA LEU A 46 -4.09 16.64 -33.78
C LEU A 46 -5.20 15.76 -33.23
N THR A 47 -5.82 14.92 -34.06
CA THR A 47 -6.71 13.87 -33.57
C THR A 47 -5.93 12.88 -32.68
N PRO A 48 -6.58 12.08 -31.82
CA PRO A 48 -5.87 11.11 -30.98
C PRO A 48 -4.97 10.15 -31.76
N LYS A 49 -5.38 9.74 -32.97
CA LYS A 49 -4.57 8.90 -33.87
C LYS A 49 -3.37 9.67 -34.43
N GLU A 50 -3.57 10.90 -34.88
CA GLU A 50 -2.50 11.76 -35.39
C GLU A 50 -1.49 12.12 -34.30
N HIS A 51 -1.95 12.41 -33.08
CA HIS A 51 -1.09 12.70 -31.93
C HIS A 51 -0.19 11.51 -31.58
N TYR A 52 -0.76 10.29 -31.60
CA TYR A 52 0.02 9.06 -31.45
C TYR A 52 1.07 8.91 -32.56
N MET A 53 0.69 9.14 -33.84
CA MET A 53 1.62 9.06 -34.96
C MET A 53 2.73 10.10 -34.86
N ALA A 54 2.41 11.34 -34.48
CA ALA A 54 3.38 12.41 -34.27
C ALA A 54 4.45 12.00 -33.25
N HIS A 55 4.06 11.50 -32.08
CA HIS A 55 5.01 11.03 -31.08
C HIS A 55 5.81 9.80 -31.53
N ARG A 56 5.20 8.89 -32.29
CA ARG A 56 5.91 7.74 -32.86
C ARG A 56 6.97 8.16 -33.88
N ILE A 57 6.63 9.13 -34.74
CA ILE A 57 7.56 9.69 -35.73
C ILE A 57 8.70 10.45 -35.03
N LEU A 58 8.38 11.29 -34.05
CA LEU A 58 9.39 12.01 -33.26
C LEU A 58 10.39 11.05 -32.59
N LYS A 59 9.94 9.90 -32.06
CA LYS A 59 10.84 8.87 -31.50
C LYS A 59 11.85 8.38 -32.55
N ARG A 60 11.46 8.28 -33.82
CA ARG A 60 12.33 7.83 -34.92
C ARG A 60 13.26 8.93 -35.44
N VAL A 61 12.82 10.18 -35.42
CA VAL A 61 13.65 11.34 -35.79
C VAL A 61 14.70 11.60 -34.71
N TYR A 62 14.32 11.47 -33.44
CA TYR A 62 15.19 11.74 -32.29
C TYR A 62 15.34 10.48 -31.40
N PRO A 63 15.97 9.41 -31.91
CA PRO A 63 16.09 8.14 -31.21
C PRO A 63 17.01 8.21 -30.00
N GLU A 64 17.80 9.26 -29.80
CA GLU A 64 18.64 9.42 -28.61
C GLU A 64 17.98 10.25 -27.50
N VAL A 65 16.90 10.97 -27.83
CA VAL A 65 16.26 11.89 -26.88
C VAL A 65 15.28 11.13 -25.99
N ARG A 66 15.71 10.89 -24.74
CA ARG A 66 14.94 10.11 -23.74
C ARG A 66 13.53 10.67 -23.49
N CYS A 67 13.35 11.99 -23.46
CA CYS A 67 12.04 12.59 -23.19
C CYS A 67 11.03 12.31 -24.31
N VAL A 68 11.48 12.27 -25.57
CA VAL A 68 10.64 11.92 -26.73
C VAL A 68 10.23 10.45 -26.68
N LYS A 69 11.16 9.54 -26.33
CA LYS A 69 10.84 8.13 -26.09
C LYS A 69 9.77 7.98 -25.01
N PHE A 70 9.93 8.70 -23.90
CA PHE A 70 8.98 8.67 -22.80
C PHE A 70 7.60 9.19 -23.20
N ALA A 71 7.54 10.30 -23.95
CA ALA A 71 6.29 10.86 -24.47
C ALA A 71 5.54 9.84 -25.36
N PHE A 72 6.25 9.18 -26.29
CA PHE A 72 5.66 8.10 -27.09
C PHE A 72 5.13 6.94 -26.24
N ARG A 73 5.87 6.50 -25.21
CA ARG A 73 5.40 5.45 -24.31
C ARG A 73 4.13 5.84 -23.55
N MET A 74 3.99 7.10 -23.17
CA MET A 74 2.76 7.59 -22.51
C MET A 74 1.55 7.56 -23.45
N MET A 75 1.75 7.69 -24.77
CA MET A 75 0.65 7.58 -25.75
C MET A 75 -0.01 6.19 -25.78
N LEU A 76 0.67 5.14 -25.31
CA LEU A 76 0.09 3.80 -25.25
C LEU A 76 -0.83 3.57 -24.04
N GLY A 77 -0.86 4.51 -23.07
CA GLY A 77 -1.75 4.44 -21.91
C GLY A 77 -3.18 4.93 -22.17
N PHE A 78 -3.47 5.44 -23.37
CA PHE A 78 -4.79 5.97 -23.72
C PHE A 78 -5.81 4.85 -23.90
N LYS A 79 -6.75 4.73 -22.95
CA LYS A 79 -7.76 3.65 -22.88
C LYS A 79 -8.62 3.47 -24.13
N ASN A 80 -8.80 4.55 -24.91
CA ASN A 80 -9.71 4.58 -26.05
C ASN A 80 -9.04 4.22 -27.39
N ILE A 81 -7.77 3.82 -27.38
CA ILE A 81 -7.03 3.42 -28.58
C ILE A 81 -6.47 2.02 -28.39
N LYS A 82 -6.83 1.11 -29.30
CA LYS A 82 -6.20 -0.21 -29.36
C LYS A 82 -4.89 -0.10 -30.13
N PHE A 83 -3.80 -0.52 -29.49
CA PHE A 83 -2.46 -0.53 -30.09
C PHE A 83 -2.02 -1.97 -30.41
N SER A 84 -1.18 -2.13 -31.43
CA SER A 84 -0.61 -3.43 -31.77
C SER A 84 0.48 -3.87 -30.79
N SER A 85 0.75 -5.17 -30.70
CA SER A 85 1.86 -5.72 -29.91
C SER A 85 3.21 -5.07 -30.27
N ARG A 86 3.45 -4.87 -31.57
CA ARG A 86 4.65 -4.20 -32.09
C ARG A 86 4.80 -2.75 -31.61
N ALA A 87 3.70 -2.02 -31.41
CA ALA A 87 3.76 -0.67 -30.85
C ALA A 87 4.21 -0.68 -29.38
N TYR A 88 3.75 -1.66 -28.59
CA TYR A 88 4.20 -1.85 -27.20
C TYR A 88 5.65 -2.29 -27.08
N GLU A 89 6.14 -3.08 -28.03
CA GLU A 89 7.55 -3.43 -28.13
C GLU A 89 8.39 -2.19 -28.45
N GLU A 90 8.04 -1.47 -29.51
CA GLU A 90 8.73 -0.23 -29.93
C GLU A 90 8.76 0.80 -28.79
N ALA A 91 7.72 0.93 -27.98
CA ALA A 91 7.71 1.89 -26.86
C ALA A 91 8.55 1.47 -25.63
N ARG A 92 8.94 0.20 -25.53
CA ARG A 92 9.78 -0.30 -24.43
C ARG A 92 11.27 -0.16 -24.74
N GLU A 93 11.64 -0.10 -26.01
CA GLU A 93 13.02 0.09 -26.46
C GLU A 93 13.64 1.39 -25.94
N GLY A 94 14.87 1.30 -25.42
CA GLY A 94 15.67 2.47 -25.05
C GLY A 94 15.16 3.25 -23.83
N ILE A 95 14.17 2.73 -23.09
CA ILE A 95 13.69 3.28 -21.80
C ILE A 95 13.84 2.22 -20.69
N ALA A 96 14.97 1.51 -20.69
CA ALA A 96 15.32 0.66 -19.57
C ALA A 96 15.50 1.53 -18.32
N GLN A 97 14.91 1.12 -17.20
CA GLN A 97 15.20 1.77 -15.92
C GLN A 97 16.57 1.28 -15.44
N THR A 98 17.55 2.19 -15.47
CA THR A 98 18.85 1.94 -14.84
C THR A 98 18.68 1.75 -13.34
N GLU A 99 19.55 0.95 -12.72
CA GLU A 99 19.54 0.77 -11.26
C GLU A 99 19.68 2.11 -10.53
N GLU A 100 20.49 3.02 -11.08
CA GLU A 100 20.61 4.39 -10.58
C GLU A 100 19.27 5.15 -10.60
N SER A 101 18.51 5.06 -11.70
CA SER A 101 17.19 5.71 -11.81
C SER A 101 16.19 5.14 -10.79
N LYS A 102 16.23 3.83 -10.53
CA LYS A 102 15.41 3.18 -9.51
C LYS A 102 15.81 3.66 -8.11
N ARG A 103 17.12 3.72 -7.84
CA ARG A 103 17.68 4.19 -6.57
C ARG A 103 17.25 5.63 -6.28
N LYS A 104 17.49 6.55 -7.21
CA LYS A 104 17.09 7.97 -7.08
C LYS A 104 15.59 8.14 -6.82
N THR A 105 14.76 7.36 -7.51
CA THR A 105 13.30 7.37 -7.28
C THR A 105 12.96 6.87 -5.87
N SER A 106 13.56 5.77 -5.43
CA SER A 106 13.33 5.21 -4.09
C SER A 106 13.82 6.14 -2.99
N GLU A 107 14.96 6.80 -3.18
CA GLU A 107 15.52 7.76 -2.24
C GLU A 107 14.61 8.98 -2.13
N GLY A 108 14.15 9.53 -3.26
CA GLY A 108 13.25 10.68 -3.28
C GLY A 108 11.89 10.42 -2.64
N LEU A 109 11.40 9.18 -2.67
CA LEU A 109 10.13 8.80 -2.02
C LEU A 109 10.29 8.45 -0.53
N LYS A 110 11.52 8.27 -0.05
CA LYS A 110 11.78 7.80 1.31
C LYS A 110 11.39 8.89 2.32
N GLY A 111 10.55 8.53 3.29
CA GLY A 111 10.13 9.45 4.36
C GLY A 111 9.01 10.42 3.99
N ILE A 112 8.58 10.50 2.73
CA ILE A 112 7.45 11.34 2.32
C ILE A 112 6.16 10.79 2.94
N LYS A 113 5.56 11.59 3.85
CA LYS A 113 4.26 11.26 4.46
C LYS A 113 3.15 11.55 3.45
N ARG A 114 2.23 10.60 3.28
CA ARG A 114 1.03 10.80 2.46
C ARG A 114 0.04 11.74 3.18
N SER A 115 -0.69 12.53 2.39
CA SER A 115 -1.79 13.36 2.90
C SER A 115 -2.91 12.52 3.53
N GLU A 116 -3.65 13.09 4.47
CA GLU A 116 -4.80 12.42 5.09
C GLU A 116 -5.87 12.03 4.06
N LYS A 117 -6.18 12.92 3.11
CA LYS A 117 -7.11 12.63 2.01
C LYS A 117 -6.67 11.42 1.18
N THR A 118 -5.37 11.28 0.92
CA THR A 118 -4.82 10.12 0.21
C THR A 118 -4.90 8.85 1.05
N LYS A 119 -4.60 8.93 2.36
CA LYS A 119 -4.71 7.78 3.28
C LYS A 119 -6.15 7.27 3.33
N GLU A 120 -7.13 8.18 3.41
CA GLU A 120 -8.53 7.81 3.46
C GLU A 120 -9.01 7.14 2.17
N LYS A 121 -8.62 7.65 0.99
CA LYS A 121 -8.91 6.97 -0.29
C LYS A 121 -8.36 5.56 -0.34
N ILE A 122 -7.14 5.35 0.16
CA ILE A 122 -6.53 4.02 0.24
C ILE A 122 -7.31 3.13 1.20
N ARG A 123 -7.73 3.67 2.36
CA ARG A 123 -8.56 2.94 3.34
C ARG A 123 -9.87 2.48 2.73
N LEU A 124 -10.62 3.38 2.11
CA LEU A 124 -11.90 3.09 1.44
C LEU A 124 -11.73 2.05 0.33
N SER A 125 -10.68 2.17 -0.48
CA SER A 125 -10.34 1.19 -1.52
C SER A 125 -10.07 -0.22 -0.97
N LYS A 126 -9.61 -0.32 0.28
CA LYS A 126 -9.26 -1.59 0.93
C LYS A 126 -10.38 -2.18 1.77
N LEU A 127 -11.40 -1.37 2.11
CA LEU A 127 -12.54 -1.83 2.86
C LEU A 127 -13.27 -2.94 2.09
N GLY A 128 -13.61 -4.04 2.77
CA GLY A 128 -14.27 -5.20 2.16
C GLY A 128 -13.35 -6.17 1.41
N ASN A 129 -12.08 -5.82 1.18
CA ASN A 129 -11.13 -6.76 0.59
C ASN A 129 -10.70 -7.82 1.61
N ILE A 130 -11.09 -9.07 1.37
CA ILE A 130 -10.68 -10.21 2.19
C ILE A 130 -9.32 -10.71 1.68
N PRO A 131 -8.26 -10.70 2.52
CA PRO A 131 -6.99 -11.29 2.13
C PRO A 131 -7.16 -12.78 1.78
N TRP A 132 -6.56 -13.22 0.68
CA TRP A 132 -6.67 -14.62 0.19
C TRP A 132 -6.17 -15.67 1.21
N ASN A 133 -5.35 -15.24 2.17
CA ASN A 133 -4.74 -16.03 3.23
C ASN A 133 -5.48 -15.93 4.57
N LYS A 134 -6.61 -15.21 4.64
CA LYS A 134 -7.43 -15.13 5.85
C LYS A 134 -7.85 -16.54 6.26
N ASN A 135 -7.62 -16.88 7.53
CA ASN A 135 -7.91 -18.19 8.14
C ASN A 135 -7.20 -19.41 7.51
N LYS A 136 -6.22 -19.21 6.63
CA LYS A 136 -5.44 -20.31 6.06
C LYS A 136 -4.19 -20.58 6.90
N LYS A 137 -3.92 -21.86 7.18
CA LYS A 137 -2.64 -22.29 7.74
C LYS A 137 -1.54 -22.12 6.68
N LEU A 138 -0.71 -21.10 6.84
CA LEU A 138 0.44 -20.87 5.97
C LEU A 138 1.57 -21.85 6.30
N LYS A 139 2.36 -22.22 5.29
CA LYS A 139 3.57 -23.03 5.48
C LYS A 139 4.56 -22.28 6.38
N SER A 140 5.28 -23.04 7.22
CA SER A 140 6.34 -22.50 8.06
C SER A 140 7.41 -21.84 7.20
N LEU A 141 7.85 -20.64 7.59
CA LEU A 141 8.94 -19.94 6.92
C LEU A 141 10.24 -20.76 7.00
N SER A 142 11.04 -20.70 5.93
CA SER A 142 12.37 -21.34 5.91
C SER A 142 13.28 -20.73 6.97
N LYS A 143 14.28 -21.51 7.42
CA LYS A 143 15.24 -21.07 8.43
C LYS A 143 15.97 -19.79 8.01
N LYS A 144 16.49 -19.75 6.78
CA LYS A 144 17.11 -18.57 6.17
C LYS A 144 16.20 -17.33 6.20
N HIS A 145 14.89 -17.49 5.98
CA HIS A 145 13.94 -16.37 6.03
C HIS A 145 13.74 -15.89 7.48
N LYS A 146 13.58 -16.81 8.43
CA LYS A 146 13.47 -16.49 9.87
C LYS A 146 14.70 -15.74 10.38
N ASP A 147 15.89 -16.15 9.95
CA ASP A 147 17.13 -15.52 10.38
C ASP A 147 17.26 -14.09 9.84
N LYS A 148 16.83 -13.83 8.59
CA LYS A 148 16.76 -12.45 8.04
C LYS A 148 15.80 -11.55 8.82
N ILE A 149 14.62 -12.06 9.19
CA ILE A 149 13.67 -11.31 10.02
C ILE A 149 14.31 -11.01 11.38
N SER A 150 14.93 -12.01 12.02
CA SER A 150 15.60 -11.86 13.31
C SER A 150 16.69 -10.78 13.29
N LEU A 151 17.56 -10.81 12.27
CA LEU A 151 18.60 -9.81 12.05
C LEU A 151 18.02 -8.39 11.91
N SER A 152 16.96 -8.24 11.11
CA SER A 152 16.28 -6.95 10.91
C SER A 152 15.63 -6.39 12.18
N MET A 153 15.12 -7.28 13.04
CA MET A 153 14.46 -6.90 14.29
C MET A 153 15.44 -6.64 15.44
N LYS A 154 16.73 -6.99 15.29
CA LYS A 154 17.73 -6.85 16.34
C LYS A 154 17.89 -5.37 16.72
N GLY A 155 17.61 -5.06 17.99
CA GLY A 155 17.69 -3.70 18.53
C GLY A 155 16.42 -2.85 18.36
N TYR A 156 15.38 -3.35 17.67
CA TYR A 156 14.10 -2.64 17.57
C TYR A 156 13.39 -2.57 18.92
N LYS A 157 13.10 -1.37 19.41
CA LYS A 157 12.33 -1.12 20.64
C LYS A 157 10.91 -0.67 20.29
N GLN A 158 9.90 -1.42 20.75
CA GLN A 158 8.49 -1.02 20.60
C GLN A 158 8.18 0.26 21.38
N THR A 159 7.28 1.08 20.85
CA THR A 159 6.81 2.28 21.55
C THR A 159 5.95 1.91 22.77
N LYS A 160 5.93 2.77 23.79
CA LYS A 160 5.09 2.58 25.00
C LYS A 160 3.61 2.39 24.63
N ILE A 161 3.11 3.21 23.70
CA ILE A 161 1.72 3.15 23.22
C ILE A 161 1.42 1.79 22.57
N HIS A 162 2.32 1.30 21.70
CA HIS A 162 2.11 0.00 21.06
C HIS A 162 2.08 -1.14 22.08
N LYS A 163 2.96 -1.09 23.09
CA LYS A 163 3.00 -2.07 24.19
C LYS A 163 1.72 -2.06 25.02
N TYR A 164 1.17 -0.87 25.30
CA TYR A 164 -0.09 -0.70 26.00
C TYR A 164 -1.25 -1.28 25.19
N ASN A 165 -1.44 -0.84 23.94
CA ASN A 165 -2.53 -1.30 23.07
C ASN A 165 -2.51 -2.83 22.86
N THR A 166 -1.32 -3.42 22.73
CA THR A 166 -1.18 -4.88 22.61
C THR A 166 -1.61 -5.61 23.88
N SER A 167 -1.29 -5.03 25.04
CA SER A 167 -1.69 -5.59 26.35
C SER A 167 -3.20 -5.49 26.54
N GLU A 168 -3.80 -4.34 26.26
CA GLU A 168 -5.24 -4.13 26.35
C GLU A 168 -6.04 -5.01 25.38
N TYR A 169 -5.55 -5.19 24.15
CA TYR A 169 -6.17 -6.12 23.21
C TYR A 169 -6.12 -7.58 23.71
N ARG A 170 -5.00 -8.01 24.30
CA ARG A 170 -4.93 -9.34 24.91
C ARG A 170 -5.89 -9.48 26.09
N ARG A 171 -6.04 -8.42 26.88
CA ARG A 171 -6.98 -8.35 28.01
C ARG A 171 -8.41 -8.57 27.54
N SER A 172 -8.84 -7.84 26.50
CA SER A 172 -10.20 -7.95 25.95
C SER A 172 -10.48 -9.32 25.34
N LEU A 173 -9.50 -9.95 24.67
CA LEU A 173 -9.63 -11.32 24.17
C LEU A 173 -9.83 -12.33 25.30
N VAL A 174 -9.06 -12.23 26.39
CA VAL A 174 -9.20 -13.14 27.54
C VAL A 174 -10.57 -12.97 28.20
N PHE A 175 -11.00 -11.72 28.41
CA PHE A 175 -12.33 -11.43 28.95
C PHE A 175 -13.44 -11.96 28.04
N SER A 176 -13.36 -11.74 26.73
CA SER A 176 -14.34 -12.27 25.78
C SER A 176 -14.47 -13.80 25.85
N GLN A 177 -13.34 -14.50 25.97
CA GLN A 177 -13.31 -15.96 26.03
C GLN A 177 -13.70 -16.54 27.39
N LYS A 178 -13.38 -15.86 28.49
CA LYS A 178 -13.46 -16.44 29.84
C LYS A 178 -14.36 -15.69 30.81
N GLY A 179 -14.89 -14.54 30.44
CA GLY A 179 -15.66 -13.69 31.35
C GLY A 179 -14.82 -13.06 32.45
N TYR A 180 -15.49 -12.61 33.50
CA TYR A 180 -14.85 -12.00 34.65
C TYR A 180 -14.10 -13.02 35.51
N LEU A 181 -13.05 -12.57 36.17
CA LEU A 181 -12.37 -13.33 37.21
C LEU A 181 -13.04 -13.05 38.56
N LEU A 182 -13.52 -14.08 39.22
CA LEU A 182 -14.18 -14.02 40.52
C LEU A 182 -13.20 -14.42 41.61
N LYS A 183 -13.20 -13.64 42.70
CA LYS A 183 -12.60 -14.01 43.98
C LYS A 183 -13.72 -14.41 44.91
N CYS A 184 -13.65 -15.63 45.40
CA CYS A 184 -14.64 -16.21 46.29
C CYS A 184 -14.01 -16.56 47.65
N ASP A 185 -14.85 -16.58 48.68
CA ASP A 185 -14.47 -17.14 49.97
C ASP A 185 -14.31 -18.68 49.86
N ILE A 186 -13.92 -19.33 50.96
CA ILE A 186 -13.76 -20.78 51.00
C ILE A 186 -15.09 -21.54 50.88
N LYS A 187 -16.23 -20.89 51.15
CA LYS A 187 -17.58 -21.47 51.02
C LYS A 187 -18.14 -21.32 49.59
N GLY A 188 -17.51 -20.49 48.76
CA GLY A 188 -17.86 -20.26 47.36
C GLY A 188 -18.65 -18.98 47.08
N GLU A 189 -18.87 -18.13 48.08
CA GLU A 189 -19.52 -16.83 47.96
C GLU A 189 -18.60 -15.83 47.28
N ILE A 190 -19.15 -14.99 46.40
CA ILE A 190 -18.38 -14.02 45.62
C ILE A 190 -18.05 -12.83 46.51
N ILE A 191 -16.75 -12.55 46.65
CA ILE A 191 -16.23 -11.38 47.36
C ILE A 191 -15.98 -10.24 46.38
N ASP A 192 -15.27 -10.52 45.28
CA ASP A 192 -14.89 -9.51 44.29
C ASP A 192 -14.97 -10.07 42.85
N LYS A 193 -15.07 -9.14 41.90
CA LYS A 193 -15.15 -9.40 40.47
C LYS A 193 -14.17 -8.51 39.70
N TYR A 194 -13.32 -9.12 38.88
CA TYR A 194 -12.24 -8.45 38.14
C TYR A 194 -12.37 -8.68 36.64
N TYR A 195 -12.03 -7.67 35.84
CA TYR A 195 -12.07 -7.78 34.37
C TYR A 195 -10.89 -8.62 33.84
N SER A 196 -9.73 -8.53 34.48
CA SER A 196 -8.56 -9.36 34.21
C SER A 196 -7.72 -9.57 35.46
N ILE A 197 -6.84 -10.57 35.41
CA ILE A 197 -5.80 -10.83 36.41
C ILE A 197 -4.93 -9.59 36.66
N GLN A 198 -4.74 -8.72 35.66
CA GLN A 198 -3.94 -7.50 35.82
C GLN A 198 -4.63 -6.39 36.62
N ASP A 199 -5.95 -6.47 36.87
CA ASP A 199 -6.67 -5.50 37.74
C ASP A 199 -6.40 -5.77 39.23
N ILE A 200 -5.77 -6.90 39.54
CA ILE A 200 -5.54 -7.31 40.92
C ILE A 200 -4.32 -6.59 41.46
N GLU A 201 -4.55 -5.75 42.46
CA GLU A 201 -3.49 -4.99 43.15
C GLU A 201 -2.72 -5.86 44.18
N GLU A 202 -1.61 -5.30 44.67
CA GLU A 202 -0.85 -5.92 45.76
C GLU A 202 -1.75 -6.07 47.02
N PRO A 203 -1.61 -7.14 47.81
CA PRO A 203 -0.52 -8.12 47.80
C PRO A 203 -0.74 -9.31 46.84
N PHE A 204 -1.79 -9.36 46.03
CA PHE A 204 -2.19 -10.56 45.27
C PHE A 204 -1.54 -10.65 43.88
N LYS A 205 -0.24 -10.32 43.80
CA LYS A 205 0.47 -10.14 42.52
C LYS A 205 0.26 -11.30 41.53
N PRO A 206 -0.04 -11.01 40.25
CA PRO A 206 -0.46 -11.96 39.21
C PRO A 206 0.39 -13.20 38.93
N LYS A 207 1.70 -13.16 39.20
CA LYS A 207 2.65 -14.18 38.69
C LYS A 207 2.26 -15.60 39.08
N ASN A 208 1.70 -15.77 40.28
CA ASN A 208 1.36 -17.08 40.83
C ASN A 208 -0.15 -17.36 40.82
N LEU A 209 -0.99 -16.33 40.58
CA LEU A 209 -2.43 -16.48 40.55
C LEU A 209 -2.91 -17.23 39.30
N TRP A 210 -2.33 -16.92 38.14
CA TRP A 210 -2.65 -17.66 36.90
C TRP A 210 -2.31 -19.15 37.01
N GLU A 211 -1.19 -19.47 37.66
CA GLU A 211 -0.77 -20.85 37.92
C GLU A 211 -1.71 -21.53 38.92
N ALA A 212 -2.16 -20.83 39.96
CA ALA A 212 -3.13 -21.34 40.92
C ALA A 212 -4.50 -21.63 40.28
N ILE A 213 -4.98 -20.78 39.38
CA ILE A 213 -6.22 -21.01 38.61
C ILE A 213 -6.11 -22.26 37.73
N LYS A 214 -4.92 -22.54 37.17
CA LYS A 214 -4.70 -23.70 36.30
C LYS A 214 -4.47 -25.01 37.05
N VAL A 215 -3.70 -24.98 38.14
CA VAL A 215 -3.09 -26.17 38.74
C VAL A 215 -3.62 -26.46 40.15
N ARG A 216 -4.12 -25.44 40.87
CA ARG A 216 -4.49 -25.55 42.30
C ARG A 216 -5.99 -25.42 42.55
N ASN A 217 -6.83 -25.83 41.60
CA ASN A 217 -8.29 -25.68 41.66
C ASN A 217 -8.75 -24.27 42.06
N GLY A 218 -7.98 -23.24 41.67
CA GLY A 218 -8.30 -21.85 41.98
C GLY A 218 -7.91 -21.38 43.39
N LYS A 219 -7.33 -22.21 44.27
CA LYS A 219 -6.95 -21.75 45.62
C LYS A 219 -5.68 -20.90 45.59
N TYR A 220 -5.79 -19.63 46.00
CA TYR A 220 -4.66 -18.72 46.13
C TYR A 220 -4.87 -17.74 47.29
N LYS A 221 -3.88 -17.67 48.20
CA LYS A 221 -3.88 -16.79 49.38
C LYS A 221 -5.18 -16.83 50.21
N GLY A 222 -5.72 -18.05 50.43
CA GLY A 222 -6.93 -18.26 51.24
C GLY A 222 -8.25 -18.07 50.51
N PHE A 223 -8.25 -17.68 49.23
CA PHE A 223 -9.46 -17.47 48.43
C PHE A 223 -9.55 -18.47 47.28
N LEU A 224 -10.78 -18.71 46.82
CA LEU A 224 -11.08 -19.46 45.60
C LEU A 224 -11.19 -18.50 44.41
N TRP A 225 -10.40 -18.73 43.38
CA TRP A 225 -10.37 -17.92 42.17
C TRP A 225 -10.88 -18.72 40.99
N LYS A 226 -11.93 -18.23 40.33
CA LYS A 226 -12.52 -18.88 39.16
C LYS A 226 -13.00 -17.86 38.16
N TYR A 227 -12.98 -18.22 36.88
CA TYR A 227 -13.63 -17.41 35.85
C TYR A 227 -15.14 -17.64 35.87
N GLU A 228 -15.91 -16.56 35.73
CA GLU A 228 -17.34 -16.61 35.47
C GLU A 228 -17.54 -17.30 34.12
N LYS A 229 -18.21 -18.46 34.10
CA LYS A 229 -18.44 -19.18 32.85
C LYS A 229 -19.23 -18.28 31.89
N ASN A 230 -18.56 -17.72 30.89
CA ASN A 230 -19.24 -17.15 29.74
C ASN A 230 -19.80 -18.30 28.92
N ASN A 231 -21.12 -18.51 28.97
CA ASN A 231 -21.86 -19.36 28.04
C ASN A 231 -21.95 -18.70 26.65
N LEU A 232 -20.80 -18.32 26.08
CA LEU A 232 -20.74 -17.98 24.67
C LEU A 232 -20.44 -19.27 23.92
N VAL A 233 -21.55 -19.91 23.55
CA VAL A 233 -21.66 -21.01 22.59
C VAL A 233 -20.71 -20.74 21.42
N ASN A 234 -19.83 -21.70 21.15
CA ASN A 234 -19.08 -21.76 19.90
C ASN A 234 -20.10 -21.79 18.74
N GLY A 235 -20.21 -20.69 18.00
CA GLY A 235 -20.82 -20.61 16.68
C GLY A 235 -19.75 -20.36 15.63
#